data_AF-A0ABD5TDB9-F1
#
_entry.id   AF-A0ABD5TDB9-F1
#
_cell.length_a   1.000
_cell.length_b   1.000
_cell.length_c   1.000
_cell.angle_alpha   90.00
_cell.angle_beta   90.00
_cell.angle_gamma   90.00
#
_symmetry.space_group_name_H-M   'P 1'
#
loop_
_entity.id
_entity.type
_entity.pdbx_description
1 polymer ?
#
loop_
_entity_poly.entity_id
_entity_poly.type
_entity_poly.pdbx_seq_one_letter_code
_entity_poly.pdbx_strand_id
1 'polypeptide(L)'
;MLGAGATGIATGTLLAGWVAAAGPGPLLVGGLAAALSWDLGEHAVGLGEQLGRETDATRNLATHAAASVAVGAVASAVAFGVYVAAAGGQPVVALVFLLVGAIALVSAVR
;
A
#
# COMPACT_ATOMS: atom_id res chain seq x y z
N MET A 1 0.21 20.76 0.41
CA MET A 1 1.07 20.52 1.60
C MET A 1 0.88 19.14 2.19
N LEU A 2 -0.35 18.62 2.21
CA LEU A 2 -0.61 17.21 2.54
C LEU A 2 0.28 16.29 1.68
N GLY A 3 0.54 16.68 0.41
CA GLY A 3 1.55 16.13 -0.52
C GLY A 3 2.74 15.43 0.12
N ALA A 4 3.57 16.25 0.73
CA ALA A 4 4.80 15.81 1.36
C ALA A 4 4.52 14.94 2.60
N GLY A 5 3.42 15.20 3.32
CA GLY A 5 3.00 14.43 4.47
C GLY A 5 2.68 12.97 4.13
N ALA A 6 1.88 12.71 3.09
CA ALA A 6 1.61 11.32 2.69
C ALA A 6 2.83 10.62 2.11
N THR A 7 3.65 11.32 1.32
CA THR A 7 4.93 10.75 0.88
C THR A 7 5.79 10.38 2.09
N GLY A 8 5.81 11.23 3.12
CA GLY A 8 6.49 10.98 4.39
C GLY A 8 5.94 9.76 5.13
N ILE A 9 4.61 9.66 5.29
CA ILE A 9 3.96 8.51 5.94
C ILE A 9 4.23 7.23 5.14
N ALA A 10 4.02 7.24 3.83
CA ALA A 10 4.25 6.07 2.96
C ALA A 10 5.71 5.62 3.02
N THR A 11 6.66 6.56 2.90
CA THR A 11 8.10 6.25 3.01
C THR A 11 8.42 5.72 4.40
N GLY A 12 7.89 6.35 5.45
CA GLY A 12 8.06 5.91 6.84
C GLY A 12 7.51 4.50 7.08
N THR A 13 6.34 4.16 6.53
CA THR A 13 5.77 2.82 6.59
C THR A 13 6.67 1.79 5.90
N LEU A 14 7.20 2.11 4.72
CA LEU A 14 8.11 1.24 3.99
C LEU A 14 9.43 1.03 4.76
N LEU A 15 10.00 2.12 5.29
CA LEU A 15 11.22 2.07 6.10
C LEU A 15 11.00 1.27 7.40
N ALA A 16 9.91 1.51 8.11
CA ALA A 16 9.57 0.78 9.33
C ALA A 16 9.37 -0.71 9.05
N GLY A 17 8.67 -1.05 7.97
CA GLY A 17 8.50 -2.45 7.56
C GLY A 17 9.82 -3.10 7.15
N TRP A 18 10.72 -2.37 6.48
CA TRP A 18 12.06 -2.85 6.16
C TRP A 18 12.89 -3.12 7.41
N VAL A 19 12.98 -2.16 8.34
CA VAL A 19 13.73 -2.30 9.60
C VAL A 19 13.18 -3.45 10.45
N ALA A 20 11.86 -3.61 10.49
CA ALA A 20 11.20 -4.65 11.27
C ALA A 20 11.18 -6.03 10.58
N ALA A 21 11.75 -6.15 9.36
CA ALA A 21 11.61 -7.35 8.51
C ALA A 21 10.13 -7.81 8.40
N ALA A 22 9.22 -6.83 8.29
CA ALA A 22 7.80 -7.08 8.30
C ALA A 22 7.37 -7.87 7.06
N GLY A 23 6.46 -8.82 7.27
CA GLY A 23 5.82 -9.54 6.18
C GLY A 23 4.91 -8.62 5.33
N PRO A 24 4.44 -9.12 4.18
CA PRO A 24 3.57 -8.37 3.27
C PRO A 24 2.26 -7.91 3.92
N GLY A 25 1.70 -8.67 4.86
CA GLY A 25 0.45 -8.32 5.55
C GLY A 25 0.53 -7.00 6.31
N PRO A 26 1.42 -6.87 7.31
CA PRO A 26 1.62 -5.60 8.03
C PRO A 26 1.97 -4.42 7.11
N LEU A 27 2.80 -4.64 6.08
CA LEU A 27 3.14 -3.61 5.09
C LEU A 27 1.92 -3.14 4.30
N LEU A 28 1.04 -4.04 3.86
CA LEU A 28 -0.20 -3.70 3.17
C LEU A 28 -1.15 -2.91 4.07
N VAL A 29 -1.30 -3.31 5.33
CA VAL A 29 -2.15 -2.59 6.30
C VAL A 29 -1.62 -1.19 6.56
N GLY A 30 -0.32 -1.04 6.76
CA GLY A 30 0.32 0.26 6.93
C GLY A 30 0.17 1.14 5.69
N GLY A 31 0.38 0.59 4.50
CA GLY A 31 0.21 1.31 3.24
C GLY A 31 -1.22 1.77 2.99
N LEU A 32 -2.21 0.92 3.31
CA LEU A 32 -3.62 1.27 3.25
C LEU A 32 -3.95 2.42 4.22
N ALA A 33 -3.46 2.36 5.46
CA ALA A 33 -3.67 3.42 6.44
C ALA A 33 -3.05 4.75 5.98
N ALA A 34 -1.87 4.71 5.36
CA ALA A 34 -1.21 5.89 4.78
C ALA A 34 -2.06 6.51 3.65
N ALA A 35 -2.55 5.68 2.74
CA ALA A 35 -3.41 6.12 1.63
C ALA A 35 -4.74 6.70 2.12
N LEU A 36 -5.38 6.08 3.11
CA LEU A 36 -6.63 6.59 3.69
C LEU A 36 -6.42 7.92 4.41
N SER A 37 -5.32 8.05 5.17
CA SER A 37 -4.98 9.30 5.86
C SER A 37 -4.81 10.46 4.88
N TRP A 38 -4.20 10.17 3.72
CA TRP A 38 -4.08 11.12 2.62
C TRP A 38 -5.44 11.50 2.03
N ASP A 39 -6.19 10.49 1.55
CA ASP A 39 -7.44 10.68 0.80
C ASP A 39 -8.46 11.47 1.64
N LEU A 40 -8.62 11.08 2.90
CA LEU A 40 -9.53 11.74 3.83
C LEU A 40 -9.11 13.17 4.14
N GLY A 41 -7.80 13.42 4.26
CA GLY A 41 -7.26 14.75 4.51
C GLY A 41 -7.51 15.69 3.33
N GLU A 42 -7.18 15.26 2.12
CA GLU A 42 -7.42 16.05 0.89
C GLU A 42 -8.91 16.30 0.68
N HIS A 43 -9.76 15.28 0.87
CA HIS A 43 -11.21 15.43 0.72
C HIS A 43 -11.78 16.44 1.72
N ALA A 44 -11.35 16.38 2.98
CA ALA A 44 -11.82 17.31 4.01
C ALA A 44 -11.36 18.76 3.77
N VAL A 45 -10.10 18.95 3.38
CA VAL A 45 -9.57 20.28 3.04
C VAL A 45 -10.30 20.85 1.82
N GLY A 46 -10.47 20.05 0.76
CA GLY A 46 -11.16 20.46 -0.45
C GLY A 46 -12.61 20.88 -0.18
N LEU A 47 -13.34 20.15 0.68
CA LEU A 47 -14.68 20.56 1.11
C LEU A 47 -14.68 21.89 1.87
N GLY A 48 -13.71 22.09 2.77
CA GLY A 48 -13.57 23.35 3.51
C GLY A 48 -13.26 24.55 2.61
N GLU A 49 -12.52 24.33 1.51
CA GLU A 49 -12.22 25.36 0.51
C GLU A 49 -13.44 25.67 -0.38
N GLN A 50 -14.23 24.67 -0.76
CA GLN A 50 -15.35 24.82 -1.70
C GLN A 50 -16.65 25.27 -1.04
N LEU A 51 -16.96 24.75 0.15
CA LEU A 51 -18.24 24.97 0.85
C LEU A 51 -18.08 25.88 2.07
N GLY A 52 -16.85 26.23 2.45
CA GLY A 52 -16.56 27.03 3.63
C GLY A 52 -16.47 26.20 4.92
N ARG A 53 -15.63 26.66 5.85
CA ARG A 53 -15.32 25.97 7.12
C ARG A 53 -16.50 25.78 8.08
N GLU A 54 -17.56 26.56 7.92
CA GLU A 54 -18.75 26.49 8.79
C GLU A 54 -19.80 25.50 8.28
N THR A 55 -19.63 24.97 7.07
CA THR A 55 -20.56 23.99 6.50
C THR A 55 -20.46 22.67 7.26
N ASP A 56 -21.61 22.16 7.71
CA ASP A 56 -21.68 20.81 8.26
C ASP A 56 -21.49 19.77 7.14
N ALA A 57 -20.26 19.29 7.02
CA ALA A 57 -19.86 18.26 6.08
C ALA A 57 -19.78 16.86 6.71
N THR A 58 -20.23 16.68 7.96
CA THR A 58 -20.00 15.45 8.74
C THR A 58 -20.51 14.20 8.01
N ARG A 59 -21.72 14.27 7.47
CA ARG A 59 -22.32 13.16 6.73
C ARG A 59 -21.56 12.83 5.45
N ASN A 60 -21.07 13.85 4.74
CA ASN A 60 -20.29 13.65 3.52
C ASN A 60 -18.96 12.97 3.85
N LEU A 61 -18.23 13.50 4.83
CA LEU A 61 -16.95 12.94 5.30
C LEU A 61 -17.11 11.49 5.76
N ALA A 62 -18.15 11.19 6.54
CA ALA A 62 -18.42 9.83 7.01
C ALA A 62 -18.74 8.87 5.86
N THR A 63 -19.53 9.31 4.87
CA THR A 63 -19.91 8.48 3.72
C THR A 63 -18.70 8.20 2.84
N HIS A 64 -17.89 9.23 2.54
CA HIS A 64 -16.66 9.08 1.78
C HIS A 64 -15.68 8.17 2.50
N ALA A 65 -15.48 8.37 3.80
CA ALA A 65 -14.59 7.53 4.60
C ALA A 65 -15.01 6.07 4.62
N ALA A 66 -16.29 5.79 4.83
CA ALA A 66 -16.80 4.42 4.79
C ALA A 66 -16.58 3.77 3.42
N ALA A 67 -16.82 4.51 2.33
CA ALA A 67 -16.59 4.03 0.97
C ALA A 67 -15.10 3.78 0.69
N SER A 68 -14.22 4.74 1.01
CA SER A 68 -12.77 4.60 0.83
C SER A 68 -12.20 3.43 1.64
N VAL A 69 -12.64 3.25 2.88
CA VAL A 69 -12.24 2.09 3.70
C VAL A 69 -12.73 0.79 3.08
N ALA A 70 -13.99 0.71 2.65
CA ALA A 70 -14.53 -0.50 2.04
C ALA A 70 -13.78 -0.88 0.75
N VAL A 71 -13.58 0.10 -0.14
CA VAL A 71 -12.85 -0.10 -1.41
C VAL A 71 -11.39 -0.48 -1.13
N GLY A 72 -10.72 0.25 -0.25
CA GLY A 72 -9.35 -0.03 0.15
C GLY A 72 -9.18 -1.43 0.75
N ALA A 73 -10.09 -1.84 1.64
CA ALA A 73 -10.09 -3.18 2.23
C ALA A 73 -10.29 -4.28 1.18
N VAL A 74 -11.23 -4.11 0.25
CA VAL A 74 -11.46 -5.06 -0.85
C VAL A 74 -10.23 -5.14 -1.75
N ALA A 75 -9.67 -3.99 -2.15
CA ALA A 75 -8.48 -3.94 -2.98
C ALA A 75 -7.28 -4.60 -2.30
N SER A 76 -7.04 -4.32 -1.01
CA SER A 76 -5.98 -4.96 -0.22
C SER A 76 -6.21 -6.47 -0.08
N ALA A 77 -7.45 -6.91 0.15
CA ALA A 77 -7.77 -8.33 0.26
C ALA A 77 -7.52 -9.07 -1.07
N VAL A 78 -7.92 -8.48 -2.20
CA VAL A 78 -7.65 -9.03 -3.54
C VAL A 78 -6.15 -9.07 -3.81
N ALA A 79 -5.43 -7.97 -3.57
CA ALA A 79 -3.98 -7.91 -3.79
C ALA A 79 -3.23 -8.93 -2.92
N PHE A 80 -3.60 -9.06 -1.64
CA PHE A 80 -3.01 -10.05 -0.74
C PHE A 80 -3.38 -11.48 -1.16
N GLY A 81 -4.62 -11.72 -1.57
CA GLY A 81 -5.07 -13.01 -2.09
C GLY A 81 -4.29 -13.44 -3.33
N VAL A 82 -4.06 -12.52 -4.28
CA VAL A 82 -3.21 -12.75 -5.45
C VAL A 82 -1.77 -13.02 -5.03
N TYR A 83 -1.22 -12.24 -4.09
CA TYR A 83 0.13 -12.48 -3.56
C TYR A 83 0.26 -13.91 -2.99
N VAL A 84 -0.70 -14.35 -2.17
CA VAL A 84 -0.70 -15.70 -1.58
C VAL A 84 -0.86 -16.78 -2.66
N ALA A 85 -1.78 -16.59 -3.61
CA ALA A 85 -2.07 -17.58 -4.65
C ALA A 85 -0.94 -17.70 -5.70
N ALA A 86 -0.32 -16.58 -6.08
CA ALA A 86 0.71 -16.53 -7.11
C ALA A 86 2.11 -16.88 -6.60
N ALA A 87 2.43 -16.54 -5.34
CA ALA A 87 3.78 -16.74 -4.83
C ALA A 87 4.13 -18.23 -4.67
N GLY A 88 3.16 -19.12 -4.44
CA GLY A 88 3.44 -20.54 -4.12
C GLY A 88 4.42 -20.72 -2.95
N GLY A 89 4.68 -19.68 -2.15
CA GLY A 89 5.72 -19.60 -1.12
C GLY A 89 7.16 -19.36 -1.60
N GLN A 90 7.42 -19.16 -2.89
CA GLN A 90 8.79 -19.06 -3.44
C GLN A 90 9.20 -17.62 -3.79
N PRO A 91 10.34 -17.11 -3.28
CA PRO A 91 10.82 -15.77 -3.62
C PRO A 91 11.22 -15.69 -5.09
N VAL A 92 10.65 -14.73 -5.85
CA VAL A 92 10.99 -14.52 -7.27
C VAL A 92 12.50 -14.27 -7.46
N VAL A 93 13.13 -13.54 -6.54
CA VAL A 93 14.58 -13.31 -6.54
C VAL A 93 15.36 -14.62 -6.39
N ALA A 94 14.88 -15.56 -5.56
CA ALA A 94 15.51 -16.87 -5.43
C ALA A 94 15.39 -17.67 -6.74
N LEU A 95 14.23 -17.61 -7.41
CA LEU A 95 14.05 -18.23 -8.73
C LEU A 95 14.97 -17.60 -9.78
N VAL A 96 15.13 -16.27 -9.79
CA VAL A 96 16.04 -15.57 -10.70
C VAL A 96 17.49 -16.01 -10.45
N PHE A 97 17.96 -16.00 -9.20
CA PHE A 97 19.31 -16.47 -8.88
C PHE A 97 19.52 -17.94 -9.20
N LEU A 98 18.51 -18.79 -8.98
CA LEU A 98 18.55 -20.19 -9.37
C LEU A 98 18.69 -20.33 -10.88
N LEU A 99 17.92 -19.56 -11.67
CA LEU A 99 17.99 -19.56 -13.12
C LEU A 99 19.36 -19.10 -13.62
N VAL A 100 19.89 -18.02 -13.04
CA VAL A 100 21.24 -17.50 -13.35
C VAL A 100 22.30 -18.57 -13.03
N GLY A 101 22.21 -19.21 -11.87
CA GLY A 101 23.11 -20.30 -11.48
C GLY A 101 23.02 -21.50 -12.42
N ALA A 102 21.81 -21.89 -12.83
CA ALA A 102 21.60 -22.96 -13.80
C ALA A 102 22.21 -22.62 -15.17
N ILE A 103 22.01 -21.39 -15.67
CA ILE A 103 22.61 -20.91 -16.92
C ILE A 103 24.14 -20.98 -16.83
N ALA A 104 24.71 -20.49 -15.74
CA ALA A 104 26.16 -20.51 -15.51
C ALA A 104 26.70 -21.95 -15.46
N LEU A 105 26.02 -22.85 -14.74
CA LEU A 105 26.40 -24.25 -14.64
C LEU A 105 26.37 -24.94 -16.01
N VAL A 106 25.28 -24.78 -16.77
CA VAL A 106 25.19 -25.35 -18.12
C VAL A 106 26.30 -24.76 -18.97
N SER A 107 26.51 -23.43 -18.97
CA SER A 107 27.61 -22.76 -19.69
C SER A 107 29.01 -23.23 -19.33
N ALA A 108 29.26 -23.68 -18.11
CA ALA A 108 30.57 -24.20 -17.73
C ALA A 108 30.81 -25.64 -18.21
N VAL A 109 29.76 -26.41 -18.52
CA VAL A 109 29.86 -27.84 -18.91
C VAL A 109 29.63 -28.09 -20.41
N ARG A 110 29.29 -27.07 -21.20
CA ARG A 110 29.28 -27.08 -22.68
C ARG A 110 30.60 -26.53 -23.20
#